data_AF-A0A8V0YJ56-F1
#
_entry.id   AF-A0A8V0YJ56-F1
#
_cell.length_a   1.000
_cell.length_b   1.000
_cell.length_c   1.000
_cell.angle_alpha   90.00
_cell.angle_beta   90.00
_cell.angle_gamma   90.00
#
_symmetry.space_group_name_H-M   'P 1'
#
loop_
_entity.id
_entity.type
_entity.pdbx_description
1 polymer ?
#
loop_
_entity_poly.entity_id
_entity_poly.type
_entity_poly.pdbx_seq_one_letter_code
_entity_poly.pdbx_strand_id
1 'polypeptide(L)'
;NWHLHATICCCGVCGFRTCPLIREGCSECFRALCCKGPPPPRPEYDLVCIGLTGSGKTSLLSQLCSESPENIVSTTGFSIKAVPFQNAILNVKELGGADNIRKYWSRYYQGSQGVIFVLDSASSEDDLETARNELHSALQHPQLCTLPFLILANHQDKPAARSVQEIKKYFELEPLARGKRWILKPCSLDDMEAVKDSFSLLINLLEERDFEPSRM
;
A
#
# COMPACT_ATOMS: atom_id res chain seq x y z
N ASN A 1 -52.61 19.97 30.79
CA ASN A 1 -51.37 19.33 31.24
C ASN A 1 -50.74 18.64 30.04
N TRP A 2 -49.96 19.36 29.24
CA TRP A 2 -49.31 18.83 28.04
C TRP A 2 -47.81 19.09 28.20
N HIS A 3 -47.05 18.02 28.45
CA HIS A 3 -45.60 18.08 28.57
C HIS A 3 -44.99 18.16 27.16
N LEU A 4 -44.41 19.32 26.81
CA LEU A 4 -43.48 19.41 25.68
C LEU A 4 -42.15 18.76 26.12
N HIS A 5 -41.86 17.59 25.59
CA HIS A 5 -40.48 17.11 25.52
C HIS A 5 -39.75 17.91 24.44
N ALA A 6 -38.91 18.84 24.87
CA ALA A 6 -37.94 19.49 24.00
C ALA A 6 -36.82 18.50 23.68
N THR A 7 -36.90 17.85 22.53
CA THR A 7 -35.75 17.14 21.97
C THR A 7 -34.76 18.19 21.47
N ILE A 8 -33.73 18.46 22.27
CA ILE A 8 -32.59 19.30 21.90
C ILE A 8 -31.87 18.61 20.75
N CYS A 9 -31.98 19.16 19.55
CA CYS A 9 -31.14 18.78 18.41
C CYS A 9 -29.85 19.61 18.51
N CYS A 10 -28.78 19.03 19.05
CA CYS A 10 -27.44 19.62 19.02
C CYS A 10 -26.87 19.57 17.59
N CYS A 11 -27.36 20.44 16.71
CA CYS A 11 -26.63 20.79 15.49
C CYS A 11 -25.70 21.96 15.84
N GLY A 12 -24.42 21.67 16.13
CA GLY A 12 -23.39 22.66 16.42
C GLY A 12 -22.90 23.44 15.20
N VAL A 13 -23.63 23.44 14.07
CA VAL A 13 -23.20 24.12 12.83
C VAL A 13 -24.39 24.82 12.17
N CYS A 14 -24.92 25.83 12.85
CA CYS A 14 -25.57 26.96 12.19
C CYS A 14 -25.67 28.10 13.21
N GLY A 15 -24.87 29.14 13.02
CA GLY A 15 -25.03 30.38 13.78
C GLY A 15 -26.48 30.86 13.65
N PHE A 16 -27.03 31.31 14.77
CA PHE A 16 -28.37 31.89 14.87
C PHE A 16 -28.63 32.91 13.75
N ARG A 17 -29.29 32.48 12.68
CA ARG A 17 -30.06 33.36 11.81
C ARG A 17 -31.41 32.68 11.61
N THR A 18 -32.39 33.21 12.31
CA THR A 18 -33.81 32.90 12.14
C THR A 18 -34.18 33.04 10.68
N CYS A 19 -34.58 31.94 10.03
CA CYS A 19 -35.14 31.94 8.69
C CYS A 19 -36.66 32.15 8.83
N PRO A 20 -37.23 33.32 8.50
CA PRO A 20 -38.65 33.55 8.62
C PRO A 20 -39.28 33.13 7.29
N LEU A 21 -39.69 31.88 7.16
CA LEU A 21 -40.67 31.39 6.17
C LEU A 21 -40.86 29.88 6.41
N ILE A 22 -41.57 29.55 7.49
CA ILE A 22 -42.17 28.22 7.64
C ILE A 22 -43.48 28.27 6.86
N ARG A 23 -43.46 27.77 5.62
CA ARG A 23 -44.67 27.38 4.89
C ARG A 23 -44.59 25.87 4.65
N GLU A 24 -45.69 25.21 4.95
CA GLU A 24 -45.90 23.77 5.05
C GLU A 24 -45.18 22.95 3.97
N GLY A 25 -44.45 21.89 4.38
CA GLY A 25 -43.98 20.85 3.46
C GLY A 25 -42.47 20.57 3.41
N CYS A 26 -41.75 20.58 4.54
CA CYS A 26 -40.32 20.21 4.54
C CYS A 26 -39.89 19.28 5.68
N SER A 27 -40.75 18.33 6.09
CA SER A 27 -40.33 17.27 7.03
C SER A 27 -39.52 16.15 6.36
N GLU A 28 -39.61 15.99 5.03
CA GLU A 28 -38.88 14.93 4.30
C GLU A 28 -37.55 15.41 3.70
N CYS A 29 -37.43 16.68 3.30
CA CYS A 29 -36.19 17.18 2.69
C CYS A 29 -35.05 17.46 3.70
N PHE A 30 -35.36 17.80 4.96
CA PHE A 30 -34.33 18.17 5.94
C PHE A 30 -33.57 16.97 6.52
N ARG A 31 -34.15 15.76 6.48
CA ARG A 31 -33.46 14.53 6.90
C ARG A 31 -32.42 14.02 5.90
N ALA A 32 -32.47 14.47 4.64
CA ALA A 32 -31.58 13.99 3.59
C ALA A 32 -30.28 14.80 3.46
N LEU A 33 -30.26 16.06 3.87
CA LEU A 33 -29.11 16.97 3.63
C LEU A 33 -28.10 17.06 4.78
N CYS A 34 -28.50 16.81 6.03
CA CYS A 34 -27.65 17.07 7.20
C CYS A 34 -27.11 15.81 7.89
N CYS A 35 -27.36 14.61 7.36
CA CYS A 35 -26.95 13.34 7.94
C CYS A 35 -26.17 12.48 6.94
N LYS A 36 -25.13 13.05 6.30
CA LYS A 36 -24.05 12.17 5.81
C LYS A 36 -23.36 11.65 7.06
N GLY A 37 -23.63 10.39 7.41
CA GLY A 37 -22.90 9.69 8.48
C GLY A 37 -21.39 9.81 8.25
N PRO A 38 -20.56 9.61 9.29
CA PRO A 38 -19.12 9.59 9.10
C PRO A 38 -18.78 8.67 7.93
N PRO A 39 -17.89 9.09 7.01
CA PRO A 39 -17.50 8.25 5.89
C PRO A 39 -17.09 6.88 6.42
N PRO A 40 -17.41 5.77 5.72
CA PRO A 40 -17.00 4.45 6.16
C PRO A 40 -15.49 4.43 6.42
N PRO A 41 -15.03 3.71 7.45
CA PRO A 41 -13.60 3.62 7.75
C PRO A 41 -12.86 3.13 6.52
N ARG A 42 -11.74 3.76 6.19
CA ARG A 42 -10.90 3.33 5.06
C ARG A 42 -10.39 1.92 5.34
N PRO A 43 -10.42 0.99 4.38
CA PRO A 43 -9.83 -0.32 4.55
C PRO A 43 -8.34 -0.19 4.87
N GLU A 44 -7.86 -1.06 5.75
CA GLU A 44 -6.45 -1.17 6.12
C GLU A 44 -5.91 -2.51 5.60
N TYR A 45 -4.74 -2.48 4.98
CA TYR A 45 -4.08 -3.67 4.45
C TYR A 45 -2.70 -3.85 5.03
N ASP A 46 -2.44 -5.03 5.59
CA ASP A 46 -1.12 -5.40 6.12
C ASP A 46 -0.23 -5.93 4.99
N LEU A 47 0.86 -5.22 4.69
CA LEU A 47 1.80 -5.57 3.63
C LEU A 47 3.18 -5.88 4.20
N VAL A 48 3.93 -6.73 3.51
CA VAL A 48 5.37 -6.92 3.79
C VAL A 48 6.20 -6.35 2.64
N CYS A 49 7.20 -5.55 2.97
CA CYS A 49 8.15 -4.98 2.02
C CYS A 49 9.52 -5.65 2.18
N ILE A 50 9.98 -6.32 1.13
CA ILE A 50 11.23 -7.09 1.09
C ILE A 50 12.08 -6.71 -0.14
N GLY A 51 13.36 -7.06 -0.09
CA GLY A 51 14.34 -6.70 -1.11
C GLY A 51 15.72 -6.50 -0.51
N LEU A 52 16.76 -6.49 -1.34
CA LEU A 52 18.15 -6.40 -0.88
C LEU A 52 18.49 -5.07 -0.20
N THR A 53 19.57 -5.06 0.57
CA THR A 53 20.15 -3.79 1.06
C THR A 53 20.48 -2.89 -0.12
N GLY A 54 20.21 -1.59 0.02
CA GLY A 54 20.46 -0.63 -1.05
C GLY A 54 19.38 -0.60 -2.13
N SER A 55 18.37 -1.48 -2.12
CA SER A 55 17.30 -1.43 -3.14
C SER A 55 16.37 -0.21 -3.06
N GLY A 56 16.43 0.56 -1.97
CA GLY A 56 15.67 1.80 -1.79
C GLY A 56 14.31 1.66 -1.09
N LYS A 57 14.02 0.50 -0.46
CA LYS A 57 12.79 0.27 0.34
C LYS A 57 12.48 1.41 1.31
N THR A 58 13.44 1.74 2.19
CA THR A 58 13.26 2.76 3.23
C THR A 58 13.03 4.13 2.62
N SER A 59 13.77 4.46 1.55
CA SER A 59 13.64 5.75 0.86
C SER A 59 12.27 5.90 0.20
N LEU A 60 11.81 4.88 -0.53
CA LEU A 60 10.48 4.88 -1.17
C LEU A 60 9.37 5.03 -0.13
N LEU A 61 9.41 4.24 0.94
CA LEU A 61 8.38 4.29 1.99
C LEU A 61 8.38 5.62 2.74
N SER A 62 9.56 6.19 3.02
CA SER A 62 9.68 7.51 3.66
C SER A 62 9.10 8.62 2.78
N GLN A 63 9.39 8.60 1.47
CA GLN A 63 8.83 9.56 0.52
C GLN A 63 7.30 9.42 0.39
N LEU A 64 6.78 8.19 0.39
CA LEU A 64 5.33 7.95 0.39
C LEU A 64 4.64 8.49 1.66
N CYS A 65 5.34 8.45 2.80
CA CYS A 65 4.89 9.05 4.06
C CYS A 65 5.17 10.57 4.16
N SER A 66 5.75 11.20 3.11
CA SER A 66 6.19 12.61 3.14
C SER A 66 7.18 12.93 4.28
N GLU A 67 7.99 11.94 4.67
CA GLU A 67 9.04 12.09 5.67
C GLU A 67 10.33 12.68 5.06
N SER A 68 11.09 13.41 5.87
CA SER A 68 12.36 14.00 5.43
C SER A 68 13.41 12.92 5.10
N PRO A 69 14.11 12.99 3.95
CA PRO A 69 15.11 12.00 3.57
C PRO A 69 16.41 12.06 4.40
N GLU A 70 16.60 13.11 5.20
CA GLU A 70 17.85 13.39 5.94
C GLU A 70 18.16 12.39 7.06
N ASN A 71 17.22 11.50 7.41
CA ASN A 71 17.38 10.52 8.49
C ASN A 71 17.24 9.05 8.03
N ILE A 72 17.41 8.77 6.74
CA ILE A 72 17.28 7.40 6.23
C ILE A 72 18.54 6.59 6.61
N VAL A 73 18.36 5.68 7.57
CA VAL A 73 19.38 4.71 8.01
C VAL A 73 18.96 3.30 7.60
N SER A 74 19.92 2.44 7.28
CA SER A 74 19.65 1.04 6.94
C SER A 74 18.93 0.29 8.08
N THR A 75 17.79 -0.31 7.77
CA THR A 75 16.99 -1.08 8.72
C THR A 75 17.73 -2.35 9.17
N THR A 76 18.09 -2.42 10.46
CA THR A 76 18.80 -3.59 11.07
C THR A 76 17.85 -4.70 11.54
N GLY A 77 16.54 -4.49 11.45
CA GLY A 77 15.53 -5.49 11.82
C GLY A 77 14.31 -5.37 10.93
N PHE A 78 13.27 -4.71 11.45
CA PHE A 78 12.10 -4.34 10.68
C PHE A 78 11.60 -2.96 11.10
N SER A 79 10.80 -2.33 10.24
CA SER A 79 10.07 -1.10 10.52
C SER A 79 8.63 -1.28 10.07
N ILE A 80 7.67 -0.62 10.73
CA ILE A 80 6.26 -0.62 10.30
C ILE A 80 5.87 0.83 10.03
N LYS A 81 5.39 1.10 8.81
CA LYS A 81 4.89 2.41 8.40
C LYS A 81 3.45 2.30 7.92
N ALA A 82 2.59 3.17 8.42
CA ALA A 82 1.25 3.36 7.90
C ALA A 82 1.33 4.35 6.73
N VAL A 83 1.18 3.87 5.50
CA VAL A 83 1.24 4.68 4.28
C VAL A 83 -0.19 5.05 3.86
N PRO A 84 -0.59 6.32 3.99
CA PRO A 84 -1.95 6.73 3.67
C PRO A 84 -2.15 6.90 2.16
N PHE A 85 -3.16 6.24 1.61
CA PHE A 85 -3.69 6.50 0.27
C PHE A 85 -5.13 7.05 0.37
N GLN A 86 -5.66 7.57 -0.74
CA GLN A 86 -6.99 8.17 -0.76
C GLN A 86 -8.07 7.16 -0.34
N ASN A 87 -7.95 5.92 -0.82
CA ASN A 87 -8.98 4.88 -0.67
C ASN A 87 -8.63 3.78 0.34
N ALA A 88 -7.40 3.75 0.87
CA ALA A 88 -6.94 2.72 1.80
C ALA A 88 -5.77 3.23 2.66
N ILE A 89 -5.48 2.52 3.75
CA ILE A 89 -4.23 2.69 4.53
C ILE A 89 -3.42 1.42 4.39
N LEU A 90 -2.15 1.54 4.02
CA LEU A 90 -1.26 0.38 3.87
C LEU A 90 -0.32 0.31 5.07
N ASN A 91 -0.46 -0.72 5.90
CA ASN A 91 0.42 -1.00 7.01
C ASN A 91 1.62 -1.82 6.49
N VAL A 92 2.68 -1.12 6.08
CA VAL A 92 3.84 -1.74 5.43
C VAL A 92 4.88 -2.12 6.48
N LYS A 93 5.09 -3.42 6.65
CA LYS A 93 6.20 -4.01 7.42
C LYS A 93 7.43 -4.14 6.53
N GLU A 94 8.34 -3.18 6.61
CA GLU A 94 9.62 -3.18 5.92
C GLU A 94 10.63 -4.07 6.64
N LEU A 95 11.22 -5.05 5.94
CA LEU A 95 12.27 -5.90 6.49
C LEU A 95 13.67 -5.46 6.04
N GLY A 96 14.63 -5.55 6.95
CA GLY A 96 16.05 -5.28 6.65
C GLY A 96 16.58 -6.18 5.53
N GLY A 97 17.34 -5.57 4.61
CA GLY A 97 17.81 -6.23 3.39
C GLY A 97 19.14 -6.98 3.51
N ALA A 98 19.79 -6.91 4.67
CA ALA A 98 21.15 -7.41 4.85
C ALA A 98 21.17 -8.94 4.96
N ASP A 99 22.23 -9.55 4.45
CA ASP A 99 22.39 -11.00 4.32
C ASP A 99 22.10 -11.78 5.60
N ASN A 100 22.57 -11.26 6.74
CA ASN A 100 22.36 -11.85 8.05
C ASN A 100 20.90 -11.79 8.53
N ILE A 101 20.09 -10.86 8.01
CA ILE A 101 18.68 -10.65 8.37
C ILE A 101 17.73 -11.39 7.41
N ARG A 102 18.10 -11.55 6.12
CA ARG A 102 17.25 -12.18 5.09
C ARG A 102 16.69 -13.54 5.50
N LYS A 103 17.50 -14.38 6.15
CA LYS A 103 17.09 -15.69 6.68
C LYS A 103 15.93 -15.65 7.68
N TYR A 104 15.60 -14.48 8.22
CA TYR A 104 14.50 -14.29 9.17
C TYR A 104 13.25 -13.71 8.51
N TRP A 105 13.26 -13.35 7.23
CA TRP A 105 12.10 -12.77 6.56
C TRP A 105 10.84 -13.61 6.66
N SER A 106 10.98 -14.94 6.52
CA SER A 106 9.87 -15.90 6.61
C SER A 106 9.12 -15.86 7.95
N ARG A 107 9.76 -15.39 9.02
CA ARG A 107 9.11 -15.23 10.33
C ARG A 107 8.11 -14.09 10.38
N TYR A 108 8.15 -13.17 9.41
CA TYR A 108 7.36 -11.94 9.40
C TYR A 108 6.25 -11.91 8.34
N TYR A 109 6.17 -12.93 7.48
CA TYR A 109 5.18 -13.05 6.39
C TYR A 109 3.77 -13.35 6.88
N GLN A 110 3.63 -13.91 8.10
CA GLN A 110 2.31 -14.19 8.66
C GLN A 110 1.49 -12.91 8.84
N GLY A 111 0.22 -12.96 8.43
CA GLY A 111 -0.71 -11.82 8.52
C GLY A 111 -0.67 -10.88 7.32
N SER A 112 0.29 -11.03 6.39
CA SER A 112 0.33 -10.18 5.20
C SER A 112 -0.80 -10.51 4.21
N GLN A 113 -1.39 -9.45 3.65
CA GLN A 113 -2.40 -9.50 2.60
C GLN A 113 -1.80 -9.24 1.21
N GLY A 114 -0.60 -8.66 1.14
CA GLY A 114 0.14 -8.41 -0.10
C GLY A 114 1.64 -8.24 0.14
N VAL A 115 2.41 -8.28 -0.94
CA VAL A 115 3.88 -8.21 -0.91
C VAL A 115 4.38 -7.07 -1.79
N ILE A 116 5.32 -6.29 -1.29
CA ILE A 116 6.10 -5.32 -2.05
C ILE A 116 7.52 -5.85 -2.13
N PHE A 117 8.01 -6.06 -3.35
CA PHE A 117 9.40 -6.46 -3.60
C PHE A 117 10.13 -5.32 -4.30
N VAL A 118 11.18 -4.78 -3.70
CA VAL A 118 11.97 -3.67 -4.28
C VAL A 118 13.35 -4.17 -4.67
N LEU A 119 13.73 -3.98 -5.92
CA LEU A 119 15.06 -4.30 -6.47
C LEU A 119 15.73 -3.05 -7.04
N ASP A 120 17.07 -2.99 -6.99
CA ASP A 120 17.86 -1.95 -7.65
C ASP A 120 18.16 -2.38 -9.09
N SER A 121 17.58 -1.66 -10.06
CA SER A 121 17.73 -1.97 -11.49
C SER A 121 19.15 -1.75 -12.01
N ALA A 122 19.95 -0.94 -11.32
CA ALA A 122 21.32 -0.59 -11.66
C ALA A 122 22.35 -1.33 -10.78
N SER A 123 21.92 -2.33 -10.01
CA SER A 123 22.81 -3.14 -9.17
C SER A 123 23.76 -4.01 -9.99
N SER A 124 24.79 -4.52 -9.31
CA SER A 124 25.73 -5.50 -9.87
C SER A 124 24.99 -6.77 -10.33
N GLU A 125 25.62 -7.56 -11.21
CA GLU A 125 25.01 -8.83 -11.65
C GLU A 125 24.82 -9.81 -10.49
N ASP A 126 25.78 -9.87 -9.55
CA ASP A 126 25.71 -10.73 -8.36
C ASP A 126 24.54 -10.35 -7.43
N ASP A 127 24.33 -9.04 -7.21
CA ASP A 127 23.20 -8.53 -6.43
C ASP A 127 21.87 -8.81 -7.15
N LEU A 128 21.84 -8.67 -8.47
CA LEU A 128 20.64 -8.93 -9.25
C LEU A 128 20.26 -10.41 -9.24
N GLU A 129 21.23 -11.31 -9.35
CA GLU A 129 21.01 -12.76 -9.21
C GLU A 129 20.51 -13.09 -7.80
N THR A 130 21.10 -12.47 -6.78
CA THR A 130 20.65 -12.66 -5.39
C THR A 130 19.22 -12.16 -5.19
N ALA A 131 18.87 -10.99 -5.74
CA ALA A 131 17.50 -10.47 -5.70
C ALA A 131 16.52 -11.40 -6.44
N ARG A 132 16.93 -12.01 -7.55
CA ARG A 132 16.14 -13.01 -8.28
C ARG A 132 15.84 -14.22 -7.39
N ASN A 133 16.86 -14.80 -6.77
CA ASN A 133 16.69 -15.97 -5.90
C ASN A 133 15.76 -15.69 -4.71
N GLU A 134 15.87 -14.50 -4.12
CA GLU A 134 14.99 -14.06 -3.04
C GLU A 134 13.55 -13.84 -3.50
N LEU A 135 13.33 -13.21 -4.66
CA LEU A 135 11.97 -13.04 -5.21
C LEU A 135 11.34 -14.41 -5.55
N HIS A 136 12.11 -15.33 -6.13
CA HIS A 136 11.64 -16.68 -6.45
C HIS A 136 11.22 -17.42 -5.18
N SER A 137 12.05 -17.35 -4.14
CA SER A 137 11.77 -17.94 -2.83
C SER A 137 10.49 -17.34 -2.23
N ALA A 138 10.32 -16.02 -2.29
CA ALA A 138 9.14 -15.33 -1.80
C ALA A 138 7.87 -15.72 -2.59
N LEU A 139 7.93 -15.78 -3.92
CA LEU A 139 6.80 -16.15 -4.78
C LEU A 139 6.31 -17.59 -4.53
N GLN A 140 7.22 -18.49 -4.12
CA GLN A 140 6.89 -19.90 -3.84
C GLN A 140 6.54 -20.15 -2.36
N HIS A 141 6.84 -19.20 -1.47
CA HIS A 141 6.64 -19.40 -0.03
C HIS A 141 5.15 -19.59 0.31
N PRO A 142 4.76 -20.61 1.10
CA PRO A 142 3.35 -20.94 1.36
C PRO A 142 2.50 -19.80 1.92
N GLN A 143 3.11 -18.90 2.70
CA GLN A 143 2.41 -17.73 3.27
C GLN A 143 2.22 -16.58 2.28
N LEU A 144 3.02 -16.52 1.22
CA LEU A 144 3.00 -15.41 0.26
C LEU A 144 2.47 -15.82 -1.11
N CYS A 145 2.54 -17.10 -1.47
CA CYS A 145 2.37 -17.60 -2.83
C CYS A 145 0.98 -17.34 -3.45
N THR A 146 -0.02 -17.00 -2.63
CA THR A 146 -1.40 -16.66 -3.02
C THR A 146 -1.70 -15.16 -2.95
N LEU A 147 -0.76 -14.37 -2.41
CA LEU A 147 -0.92 -12.92 -2.24
C LEU A 147 -0.57 -12.17 -3.53
N PRO A 148 -1.13 -10.97 -3.75
CA PRO A 148 -0.67 -10.08 -4.82
C PRO A 148 0.73 -9.54 -4.54
N PHE A 149 1.56 -9.49 -5.58
CA PHE A 149 2.93 -8.93 -5.54
C PHE A 149 3.02 -7.63 -6.32
N LEU A 150 3.54 -6.58 -5.69
CA LEU A 150 4.05 -5.40 -6.38
C LEU A 150 5.58 -5.48 -6.43
N ILE A 151 6.13 -5.61 -7.62
CA ILE A 151 7.57 -5.62 -7.87
C ILE A 151 7.97 -4.26 -8.42
N LEU A 152 8.85 -3.57 -7.70
CA LEU A 152 9.35 -2.25 -8.03
C LEU A 152 10.80 -2.37 -8.52
N ALA A 153 10.99 -2.09 -9.80
CA ALA A 153 12.29 -1.94 -10.45
C ALA A 153 12.79 -0.51 -10.20
N ASN A 154 13.48 -0.31 -9.08
CA ASN A 154 13.88 1.00 -8.59
C ASN A 154 15.19 1.50 -9.25
N HIS A 155 15.49 2.78 -9.04
CA HIS A 155 16.66 3.48 -9.56
C HIS A 155 16.74 3.56 -11.10
N GLN A 156 15.59 3.70 -11.75
CA GLN A 156 15.51 3.84 -13.23
C GLN A 156 16.12 5.15 -13.75
N ASP A 157 16.43 6.10 -12.86
CA ASP A 157 17.19 7.32 -13.12
C ASP A 157 18.69 7.05 -13.39
N LYS A 158 19.23 5.91 -12.95
CA LYS A 158 20.66 5.62 -13.09
C LYS A 158 21.00 5.15 -14.51
N PRO A 159 22.16 5.55 -15.09
CA PRO A 159 22.55 5.13 -16.44
C PRO A 159 22.71 3.63 -16.65
N ALA A 160 23.04 2.89 -15.58
CA ALA A 160 23.20 1.43 -15.60
C ALA A 160 21.88 0.68 -15.34
N ALA A 161 20.75 1.38 -15.22
CA ALA A 161 19.47 0.77 -14.92
C ALA A 161 19.00 -0.14 -16.06
N ARG A 162 18.72 -1.38 -15.71
CA ARG A 162 18.07 -2.34 -16.61
C ARG A 162 16.61 -1.96 -16.78
N SER A 163 16.12 -2.07 -18.00
CA SER A 163 14.72 -1.88 -18.31
C SER A 163 13.84 -2.92 -17.63
N VAL A 164 12.56 -2.58 -17.46
CA VAL A 164 11.54 -3.49 -16.93
C VAL A 164 11.44 -4.78 -17.75
N GLN A 165 11.66 -4.72 -19.07
CA GLN A 165 11.63 -5.88 -19.95
C GLN A 165 12.83 -6.81 -19.70
N GLU A 166 14.02 -6.26 -19.51
CA GLU A 166 15.22 -7.03 -19.17
C GLU A 166 15.08 -7.69 -17.81
N ILE A 167 14.61 -6.97 -16.81
CA ILE A 167 14.35 -7.51 -15.47
C ILE A 167 13.31 -8.63 -15.55
N LYS A 168 12.19 -8.40 -16.25
CA LYS A 168 11.13 -9.40 -16.40
C LYS A 168 11.64 -10.69 -17.03
N LYS A 169 12.51 -10.57 -18.05
CA LYS A 169 13.13 -11.72 -18.72
C LYS A 169 14.15 -12.41 -17.82
N TYR A 170 15.06 -11.65 -17.20
CA TYR A 170 16.14 -12.17 -16.35
C TYR A 170 15.58 -12.90 -15.11
N PHE A 171 14.50 -12.37 -14.53
CA PHE A 171 13.85 -12.96 -13.37
C PHE A 171 12.87 -14.08 -13.75
N GLU A 172 12.66 -14.35 -15.03
CA GLU A 172 11.76 -15.41 -15.52
C GLU A 172 10.34 -15.32 -14.90
N LEU A 173 9.82 -14.10 -14.77
CA LEU A 173 8.57 -13.85 -14.02
C LEU A 173 7.34 -14.50 -14.67
N GLU A 174 7.28 -14.58 -16.01
CA GLU A 174 6.14 -15.17 -16.73
C GLU A 174 5.94 -16.66 -16.42
N PRO A 175 6.95 -17.54 -16.57
CA PRO A 175 6.79 -18.94 -16.22
C PRO A 175 6.62 -19.15 -14.71
N LEU A 176 7.37 -18.42 -13.89
CA LEU A 176 7.40 -18.62 -12.44
C LEU A 176 6.11 -18.14 -11.75
N ALA A 177 5.59 -17.00 -12.18
CA ALA A 177 4.43 -16.37 -11.58
C ALA A 177 3.14 -16.58 -12.40
N ARG A 178 3.13 -17.64 -13.23
CA ARG A 178 1.94 -18.06 -13.96
C ARG A 178 0.80 -18.38 -12.98
N GLY A 179 -0.35 -17.74 -13.18
CA GLY A 179 -1.51 -17.89 -12.30
C GLY A 179 -1.41 -17.13 -10.97
N LYS A 180 -0.32 -16.40 -10.72
CA LYS A 180 -0.19 -15.47 -9.59
C LYS A 180 -0.54 -14.06 -10.02
N ARG A 181 -0.98 -13.25 -9.06
CA ARG A 181 -1.30 -11.84 -9.27
C ARG A 181 -0.05 -11.02 -8.94
N TRP A 182 0.56 -10.42 -9.96
CA TRP A 182 1.75 -9.61 -9.76
C TRP A 182 1.78 -8.43 -10.73
N ILE A 183 2.42 -7.35 -10.29
CA ILE A 183 2.64 -6.13 -11.06
C ILE A 183 4.13 -5.85 -11.04
N LEU A 184 4.73 -5.57 -12.20
CA LEU A 184 6.10 -5.07 -12.30
C LEU A 184 6.07 -3.66 -12.84
N LYS A 185 6.65 -2.70 -12.11
CA LYS A 185 6.69 -1.29 -12.50
C LYS A 185 8.09 -0.70 -12.33
N PRO A 186 8.50 0.20 -13.25
CA PRO A 186 9.69 1.02 -13.04
C PRO A 186 9.42 2.04 -11.94
N CYS A 187 10.43 2.39 -11.17
CA CYS A 187 10.36 3.55 -10.29
C CYS A 187 11.72 4.22 -10.09
N SER A 188 11.65 5.49 -9.68
CA SER A 188 12.77 6.29 -9.17
C SER A 188 12.23 7.20 -8.05
N LEU A 189 13.12 7.81 -7.28
CA LEU A 189 12.72 8.79 -6.27
C LEU A 189 12.29 10.13 -6.89
N ASP A 190 12.65 10.37 -8.15
CA ASP A 190 12.28 11.60 -8.88
C ASP A 190 10.85 11.54 -9.41
N ASP A 191 10.31 10.34 -9.66
CA ASP A 191 8.95 10.11 -10.16
C ASP A 191 8.08 9.40 -9.12
N MET A 192 7.73 10.14 -8.06
CA MET A 192 6.86 9.62 -7.00
C MET A 192 5.39 9.50 -7.43
N GLU A 193 4.99 10.10 -8.54
CA GLU A 193 3.65 9.92 -9.11
C GLU A 193 3.49 8.50 -9.66
N ALA A 194 4.45 8.03 -10.47
CA ALA A 194 4.47 6.65 -10.95
C ALA A 194 4.55 5.62 -9.82
N VAL A 195 5.26 5.93 -8.72
CA VAL A 195 5.28 5.07 -7.52
C VAL A 195 3.88 5.01 -6.91
N LYS A 196 3.21 6.14 -6.68
CA LYS A 196 1.85 6.17 -6.11
C LYS A 196 0.83 5.44 -6.98
N ASP A 197 0.95 5.55 -8.29
CA ASP A 197 0.10 4.80 -9.24
C ASP A 197 0.32 3.30 -9.11
N SER A 198 1.58 2.87 -8.96
CA SER A 198 1.93 1.45 -8.77
C SER A 198 1.32 0.87 -7.49
N PHE A 199 1.32 1.63 -6.40
CA PHE A 199 0.63 1.24 -5.15
C PHE A 199 -0.89 1.26 -5.29
N SER A 200 -1.45 2.20 -6.06
CA SER A 200 -2.89 2.24 -6.36
C SER A 200 -3.34 0.99 -7.12
N LEU A 201 -2.54 0.50 -8.07
CA LEU A 201 -2.80 -0.77 -8.74
C LEU A 201 -2.74 -1.97 -7.77
N LEU A 202 -1.80 -1.95 -6.81
CA LEU A 202 -1.75 -2.98 -5.77
C LEU A 202 -3.00 -2.95 -4.88
N ILE A 203 -3.48 -1.76 -4.50
CA ILE A 203 -4.72 -1.60 -3.72
C ILE A 203 -5.91 -2.22 -4.44
N ASN A 204 -6.06 -1.96 -5.74
CA ASN A 204 -7.12 -2.58 -6.54
C ASN A 204 -7.02 -4.11 -6.51
N LEU A 205 -5.80 -4.67 -6.55
CA LEU A 205 -5.61 -6.11 -6.42
C LEU A 205 -6.02 -6.63 -5.02
N LEU A 206 -5.77 -5.85 -3.97
CA LEU A 206 -6.15 -6.23 -2.61
C LEU A 206 -7.69 -6.19 -2.44
N GLU A 207 -8.35 -5.17 -2.96
CA GLU A 207 -9.82 -5.03 -2.91
C GLU A 207 -10.56 -6.17 -3.62
N GLU A 208 -10.07 -6.60 -4.79
CA GLU A 208 -10.63 -7.75 -5.51
C GLU A 208 -10.57 -9.06 -4.69
N ARG A 209 -9.62 -9.17 -3.75
CA ARG A 209 -9.50 -10.36 -2.89
C ARG A 209 -10.56 -10.36 -1.79
N ASP A 210 -10.87 -9.19 -1.24
CA ASP A 210 -11.88 -9.06 -0.18
C ASP A 210 -13.30 -9.35 -0.71
N PHE A 211 -13.50 -9.23 -2.02
CA PHE A 211 -14.75 -9.57 -2.73
C PHE A 211 -14.90 -11.04 -3.14
N GLU A 212 -13.92 -11.92 -2.87
CA GLU A 212 -14.12 -13.37 -2.86
C GLU A 212 -14.38 -13.81 -1.40
N PRO A 213 -15.60 -13.61 -0.86
CA PRO A 213 -15.95 -14.22 0.41
C PRO A 213 -15.91 -15.72 0.20
N SER A 214 -15.04 -16.40 0.95
CA SER A 214 -15.09 -17.82 1.29
C SER A 214 -16.15 -18.60 0.49
N ARG A 215 -15.77 -19.08 -0.70
CA ARG A 215 -16.48 -20.18 -1.35
C ARG A 215 -16.27 -21.43 -0.49
N MET A 216 -17.08 -21.55 0.56
CA MET A 216 -17.44 -22.82 1.20
C MET A 216 -18.74 -23.30 0.60
#